data_AF-A0A946VD75-F1
#
_entry.id   AF-A0A946VD75-F1
#
_cell.length_a   1.000
_cell.length_b   1.000
_cell.length_c   1.000
_cell.angle_alpha   90.00
_cell.angle_beta   90.00
_cell.angle_gamma   90.00
#
_symmetry.space_group_name_H-M   'P 1'
#
loop_
_entity.id
_entity.type
_entity.pdbx_description
1 polymer ?
#
loop_
_entity_poly.entity_id
_entity_poly.type
_entity_poly.pdbx_seq_one_letter_code
_entity_poly.pdbx_strand_id
1 'polypeptide(L)'
;GAEFGPSKQWPGKYFGELAIRFKQQGYNVYVFGSPKDKSVGEEIAQASNGDALNFCGQTSLEEVVDLLSLVKVAITNDSGLMHIAAAVGRPVVAIYGAITPKYTPPLTDKKEIQYLGLECSPCWKKQCPYGHYNCLNNIEVDKVYESAQRLLEKEVAAIET
;
A
#
# COMPACT_ATOMS: atom_id res chain seq x y z
N GLY A 1 7.03 -4.08 2.54
CA GLY A 1 6.27 -5.33 2.45
C GLY A 1 6.30 -5.97 1.08
N ALA A 2 7.46 -6.24 0.47
CA ALA A 2 7.50 -7.05 -0.75
C ALA A 2 8.69 -7.99 -0.71
N GLU A 3 8.57 -9.07 0.05
CA GLU A 3 9.61 -10.12 0.13
C GLU A 3 9.94 -10.73 -1.24
N PHE A 4 9.04 -10.61 -2.21
CA PHE A 4 9.26 -11.06 -3.57
C PHE A 4 10.38 -10.30 -4.29
N GLY A 5 10.60 -9.03 -3.98
CA GLY A 5 11.60 -8.17 -4.61
C GLY A 5 11.04 -6.83 -5.13
N PRO A 6 11.91 -6.00 -5.74
CA PRO A 6 11.59 -4.62 -6.12
C PRO A 6 10.47 -4.50 -7.17
N SER A 7 10.21 -5.56 -7.93
CA SER A 7 9.13 -5.62 -8.93
C SER A 7 7.70 -5.56 -8.38
N LYS A 8 7.55 -5.60 -7.05
CA LYS A 8 6.29 -5.35 -6.33
C LYS A 8 6.33 -4.09 -5.46
N GLN A 9 7.42 -3.31 -5.50
CA GLN A 9 7.60 -2.17 -4.60
C GLN A 9 7.25 -0.88 -5.35
N TRP A 10 6.04 -0.37 -5.15
CA TRP A 10 5.73 0.99 -5.58
C TRP A 10 6.69 1.98 -4.89
N PRO A 11 7.19 3.02 -5.61
CA PRO A 11 8.25 3.89 -5.09
C PRO A 11 7.95 4.49 -3.71
N GLY A 12 8.93 4.46 -2.80
CA GLY A 12 8.77 4.99 -1.43
C GLY A 12 8.42 6.49 -1.43
N LYS A 13 9.06 7.28 -2.30
CA LYS A 13 8.69 8.69 -2.51
C LYS A 13 7.21 8.93 -2.82
N TYR A 14 6.53 8.00 -3.52
CA TYR A 14 5.12 8.13 -3.85
C TYR A 14 4.22 7.84 -2.65
N PHE A 15 4.59 6.86 -1.81
CA PHE A 15 3.96 6.70 -0.49
C PHE A 15 4.18 7.93 0.40
N GLY A 16 5.37 8.55 0.35
CA GLY A 16 5.66 9.78 1.09
C GLY A 16 4.76 10.95 0.68
N GLU A 17 4.50 11.10 -0.63
CA GLU A 17 3.56 12.10 -1.14
C GLU A 17 2.11 11.85 -0.67
N LEU A 18 1.66 10.59 -0.68
CA LEU A 18 0.36 10.24 -0.09
C LEU A 18 0.28 10.60 1.38
N ALA A 19 1.35 10.32 2.14
CA ALA A 19 1.38 10.60 3.57
C ALA A 19 1.18 12.09 3.87
N ILE A 20 1.82 12.99 3.11
CA ILE A 20 1.62 14.44 3.23
C ILE A 20 0.16 14.80 3.03
N ARG A 21 -0.47 14.30 1.96
CA ARG A 21 -1.88 14.59 1.64
C ARG A 21 -2.83 14.12 2.75
N PHE A 22 -2.64 12.90 3.25
CA PHE A 22 -3.46 12.38 4.35
C PHE A 22 -3.22 13.14 5.66
N LYS A 23 -1.99 13.56 5.93
CA LYS A 23 -1.68 14.38 7.11
C LYS A 23 -2.39 15.74 7.04
N GLN A 24 -2.41 16.38 5.88
CA GLN A 24 -3.13 17.64 5.66
C GLN A 24 -4.65 17.50 5.85
N GLN A 25 -5.20 16.31 5.63
CA GLN A 25 -6.60 15.97 5.94
C GLN A 25 -6.84 15.60 7.42
N GLY A 26 -5.82 15.64 8.27
CA GLY A 26 -5.91 15.34 9.70
C GLY A 26 -5.74 13.87 10.07
N TYR A 27 -5.33 13.00 9.12
CA TYR A 27 -5.03 11.61 9.43
C TYR A 27 -3.61 11.45 9.99
N ASN A 28 -3.42 10.44 10.85
CA ASN A 28 -2.09 9.96 11.20
C ASN A 28 -1.69 8.85 10.22
N VAL A 29 -0.44 8.86 9.79
CA VAL A 29 0.09 7.92 8.80
C VAL A 29 1.18 7.06 9.43
N TYR A 30 1.02 5.76 9.31
CA TYR A 30 1.90 4.75 9.90
C TYR A 30 2.39 3.79 8.80
N VAL A 31 3.69 3.51 8.78
CA VAL A 31 4.30 2.61 7.81
C VAL A 31 4.68 1.31 8.50
N PHE A 32 4.09 0.20 8.05
CA PHE A 32 4.34 -1.13 8.59
C PHE A 32 5.13 -2.00 7.62
N GLY A 33 5.95 -2.89 8.18
CA GLY A 33 6.78 -3.79 7.43
C GLY A 33 7.69 -4.63 8.31
N SER A 34 8.36 -5.60 7.69
CA SER A 34 9.38 -6.40 8.34
C SER A 34 10.64 -5.58 8.65
N PRO A 35 11.60 -6.11 9.42
CA PRO A 35 12.91 -5.47 9.58
C PRO A 35 13.63 -5.18 8.25
N LYS A 36 13.40 -5.99 7.21
CA LYS A 36 13.97 -5.79 5.86
C LYS A 36 13.38 -4.57 5.15
N ASP A 37 12.22 -4.10 5.58
CA ASP A 37 11.53 -2.94 5.00
C ASP A 37 11.92 -1.62 5.69
N LYS A 38 12.84 -1.66 6.67
CA LYS A 38 13.22 -0.47 7.46
C LYS A 38 13.72 0.69 6.60
N SER A 39 14.60 0.42 5.64
CA SER A 39 15.16 1.45 4.74
C SER A 39 14.08 2.08 3.84
N VAL A 40 13.14 1.28 3.34
CA VAL A 40 12.00 1.79 2.57
C VAL A 40 11.08 2.63 3.46
N GLY A 41 10.85 2.21 4.71
CA GLY A 41 10.10 3.01 5.68
C GLY A 41 10.76 4.35 5.99
N GLU A 42 12.10 4.38 6.08
CA GLU A 42 12.87 5.62 6.25
C GLU A 42 12.78 6.54 5.02
N GLU A 43 12.85 5.98 3.80
CA GLU A 43 12.62 6.73 2.56
C GLU A 43 11.24 7.38 2.54
N ILE A 44 10.19 6.64 2.94
CA ILE A 44 8.81 7.15 3.00
C ILE A 44 8.71 8.29 4.02
N ALA A 45 9.26 8.11 5.23
CA ALA A 45 9.25 9.12 6.27
C ALA A 45 10.00 10.40 5.84
N GLN A 46 11.14 10.25 5.15
CA GLN A 46 11.90 11.36 4.62
C GLN A 46 11.12 12.10 3.51
N ALA A 47 10.56 11.36 2.55
CA ALA A 47 9.78 11.92 1.46
C ALA A 47 8.49 12.61 1.94
N SER A 48 7.98 12.21 3.11
CA SER A 48 6.84 12.84 3.76
C SER A 48 7.19 13.97 4.73
N ASN A 49 8.45 14.44 4.79
CA ASN A 49 8.91 15.43 5.78
C ASN A 49 8.59 15.05 7.25
N GLY A 50 8.60 13.75 7.57
CA GLY A 50 8.27 13.23 8.90
C GLY A 50 6.78 13.00 9.18
N ASP A 51 5.88 13.28 8.24
CA ASP A 51 4.44 13.07 8.44
C ASP A 51 4.04 11.58 8.56
N ALA A 52 4.81 10.68 7.95
CA ALA A 52 4.68 9.23 8.11
C ALA A 52 5.62 8.71 9.20
N LEU A 53 5.06 8.00 10.18
CA LEU A 53 5.85 7.33 11.22
C LEU A 53 6.22 5.92 10.80
N ASN A 54 7.53 5.64 10.75
CA ASN A 54 8.06 4.34 10.36
C ASN A 54 8.04 3.35 11.53
N PHE A 55 7.24 2.29 11.41
CA PHE A 55 7.16 1.16 12.34
C PHE A 55 7.72 -0.14 11.75
N CYS A 56 8.40 -0.09 10.59
CA CYS A 56 9.00 -1.27 9.98
C CYS A 56 10.03 -1.92 10.92
N GLY A 57 9.82 -3.20 11.24
CA GLY A 57 10.67 -3.96 12.16
C GLY A 57 10.57 -3.55 13.63
N GLN A 58 9.59 -2.71 13.99
CA GLN A 58 9.34 -2.25 15.36
C GLN A 58 8.06 -2.83 15.97
N THR A 59 7.43 -3.77 15.27
CA THR A 59 6.18 -4.41 15.67
C THR A 59 6.25 -5.92 15.44
N SER A 60 5.59 -6.70 16.30
CA SER A 60 5.33 -8.12 16.07
C SER A 60 4.19 -8.30 15.06
N LEU A 61 3.97 -9.54 14.59
CA LEU A 61 2.87 -9.81 13.68
C LEU A 61 1.51 -9.55 14.35
N GLU A 62 1.37 -9.95 15.61
CA GLU A 62 0.18 -9.74 16.43
C GLU A 62 -0.12 -8.25 16.62
N GLU A 63 0.90 -7.46 16.94
CA GLU A 63 0.76 -6.00 17.08
C GLU A 63 0.33 -5.34 15.78
N VAL A 64 0.86 -5.78 14.62
CA VAL A 64 0.44 -5.25 13.32
C VAL A 64 -1.02 -5.63 13.02
N VAL A 65 -1.47 -6.84 13.37
CA VAL A 65 -2.88 -7.24 13.21
C VAL A 65 -3.79 -6.31 14.02
N ASP A 66 -3.44 -6.06 15.28
CA ASP A 66 -4.19 -5.15 16.16
C ASP A 66 -4.22 -3.72 15.61
N LEU A 67 -3.06 -3.19 15.22
CA LEU A 67 -2.95 -1.83 14.66
C LEU A 67 -3.71 -1.69 13.33
N LEU A 68 -3.61 -2.69 12.44
CA LEU A 68 -4.37 -2.72 11.19
C LEU A 68 -5.87 -2.76 11.45
N SER A 69 -6.35 -3.39 12.52
CA SER A 69 -7.79 -3.37 12.84
C SER A 69 -8.34 -1.97 13.15
N LEU A 70 -7.47 -1.01 13.48
CA LEU A 70 -7.83 0.36 13.87
C LEU A 70 -7.70 1.37 12.73
N VAL A 71 -7.02 1.04 11.62
CA VAL A 71 -6.82 1.99 10.52
C VAL A 71 -8.12 2.25 9.76
N LYS A 72 -8.21 3.44 9.15
CA LYS A 72 -9.36 3.81 8.31
C LYS A 72 -9.23 3.28 6.88
N VAL A 73 -8.01 3.15 6.38
CA VAL A 73 -7.68 2.57 5.07
C VAL A 73 -6.25 2.06 5.09
N ALA A 74 -5.97 0.95 4.40
CA ALA A 74 -4.62 0.44 4.18
C ALA A 74 -4.24 0.62 2.70
N ILE A 75 -3.13 1.30 2.42
CA ILE A 75 -2.57 1.46 1.07
C ILE A 75 -1.30 0.62 1.01
N THR A 76 -1.24 -0.34 0.11
CA THR A 76 -0.25 -1.41 0.19
C THR A 76 0.14 -1.98 -1.17
N ASN A 77 1.37 -2.47 -1.24
CA ASN A 77 1.79 -3.35 -2.34
C ASN A 77 1.13 -4.74 -2.20
N ASP A 78 1.14 -5.54 -3.27
CA ASP A 78 0.82 -6.97 -3.23
C ASP A 78 1.72 -7.74 -2.23
N SER A 79 1.20 -7.96 -1.02
CA SER A 79 1.96 -8.36 0.17
C SER A 79 1.14 -9.14 1.19
N GLY A 80 1.81 -9.77 2.17
CA GLY A 80 1.11 -10.43 3.29
C GLY A 80 0.23 -9.46 4.11
N LEU A 81 0.73 -8.25 4.39
CA LEU A 81 -0.03 -7.25 5.16
C LEU A 81 -1.28 -6.75 4.42
N MET A 82 -1.30 -6.80 3.09
CA MET A 82 -2.52 -6.56 2.29
C MET A 82 -3.63 -7.55 2.64
N HIS A 83 -3.29 -8.85 2.73
CA HIS A 83 -4.25 -9.88 3.09
C HIS A 83 -4.73 -9.74 4.54
N ILE A 84 -3.84 -9.38 5.46
CA ILE A 84 -4.20 -9.14 6.86
C ILE A 84 -5.18 -7.97 6.97
N ALA A 85 -4.89 -6.83 6.31
CA ALA A 85 -5.79 -5.67 6.32
C ALA A 85 -7.20 -6.03 5.80
N ALA A 86 -7.28 -6.84 4.74
CA ALA A 86 -8.55 -7.36 4.24
C ALA A 86 -9.26 -8.27 5.26
N ALA A 87 -8.51 -9.17 5.91
CA ALA A 87 -9.06 -10.13 6.88
C ALA A 87 -9.62 -9.46 8.14
N VAL A 88 -9.00 -8.36 8.60
CA VAL A 88 -9.51 -7.55 9.75
C VAL A 88 -10.57 -6.52 9.33
N GLY A 89 -11.11 -6.66 8.11
CA GLY A 89 -12.26 -5.91 7.61
C GLY A 89 -11.98 -4.45 7.25
N ARG A 90 -10.70 -4.06 7.09
CA ARG A 90 -10.37 -2.69 6.69
C ARG A 90 -10.44 -2.50 5.17
N PRO A 91 -10.74 -1.29 4.70
CA PRO A 91 -10.59 -0.95 3.30
C PRO A 91 -9.13 -1.03 2.83
N VAL A 92 -8.92 -1.55 1.62
CA VAL A 92 -7.59 -1.80 1.04
C VAL A 92 -7.45 -1.18 -0.34
N VAL A 93 -6.47 -0.30 -0.53
CA VAL A 93 -5.96 0.05 -1.86
C VAL A 93 -4.72 -0.80 -2.14
N ALA A 94 -4.83 -1.73 -3.07
CA ALA A 94 -3.78 -2.68 -3.40
C ALA A 94 -3.09 -2.32 -4.71
N ILE A 95 -1.76 -2.20 -4.67
CA ILE A 95 -0.91 -1.80 -5.80
C ILE A 95 -0.17 -3.03 -6.33
N TYR A 96 -0.38 -3.32 -7.62
CA TYR A 96 0.21 -4.46 -8.32
C TYR A 96 1.13 -3.99 -9.44
N GLY A 97 2.28 -4.67 -9.56
CA GLY A 97 3.30 -4.42 -10.59
C GLY A 97 3.52 -5.62 -11.49
N ALA A 98 4.48 -6.47 -11.14
CA ALA A 98 4.88 -7.64 -11.94
C ALA A 98 3.95 -8.87 -11.82
N ILE A 99 3.02 -8.87 -10.87
CA ILE A 99 2.06 -9.94 -10.60
C ILE A 99 0.65 -9.45 -10.88
N THR A 100 -0.21 -10.34 -11.37
CA THR A 100 -1.61 -10.05 -11.61
C THR A 100 -2.44 -10.13 -10.32
N PRO A 101 -3.39 -9.21 -10.10
CA PRO A 101 -4.32 -9.30 -8.98
C PRO A 101 -5.26 -10.51 -9.04
N LYS A 102 -5.33 -11.23 -10.18
CA LYS A 102 -6.20 -12.40 -10.34
C LYS A 102 -5.79 -13.61 -9.47
N TYR A 103 -4.53 -13.68 -9.03
CA TYR A 103 -4.01 -14.87 -8.33
C TYR A 103 -4.13 -14.76 -6.81
N THR A 104 -3.74 -13.61 -6.25
CA THR A 104 -3.80 -13.34 -4.81
C THR A 104 -4.43 -11.98 -4.55
N PRO A 105 -5.72 -11.76 -4.91
CA PRO A 105 -6.40 -10.52 -4.59
C PRO A 105 -6.64 -10.39 -3.07
N PRO A 106 -6.80 -9.17 -2.53
CA PRO A 106 -7.39 -9.01 -1.21
C PRO A 106 -8.83 -9.54 -1.23
N LEU A 107 -9.15 -10.45 -0.30
CA LEU A 107 -10.45 -11.12 -0.20
C LEU A 107 -11.41 -10.30 0.66
N THR A 108 -11.77 -9.11 0.16
CA THR A 108 -12.74 -8.19 0.75
C THR A 108 -13.47 -7.44 -0.36
N ASP A 109 -14.71 -7.01 -0.12
CA ASP A 109 -15.43 -6.11 -1.04
C ASP A 109 -15.01 -4.65 -0.87
N LYS A 110 -14.31 -4.34 0.24
CA LYS A 110 -13.77 -3.01 0.54
C LYS A 110 -12.39 -2.82 -0.09
N LYS A 111 -12.27 -3.03 -1.40
CA LYS A 111 -10.99 -2.93 -2.12
C LYS A 111 -11.04 -2.04 -3.35
N GLU A 112 -9.91 -1.40 -3.62
CA GLU A 112 -9.58 -0.76 -4.89
C GLU A 112 -8.22 -1.32 -5.34
N ILE A 113 -8.09 -1.65 -6.63
CA ILE A 113 -6.87 -2.28 -7.17
C ILE A 113 -6.25 -1.34 -8.20
N GLN A 114 -4.98 -1.01 -8.00
CA GLN A 114 -4.16 -0.26 -8.95
C GLN A 114 -3.25 -1.24 -9.69
N TYR A 115 -3.53 -1.46 -10.96
CA TYR A 115 -2.79 -2.38 -11.81
C TYR A 115 -2.86 -1.91 -13.27
N LEU A 116 -1.72 -1.56 -13.86
CA LEU A 116 -1.69 -1.04 -15.23
C LEU A 116 -1.83 -2.13 -16.30
N GLY A 117 -1.52 -3.39 -15.98
CA GLY A 117 -1.60 -4.49 -16.95
C GLY A 117 -0.87 -4.21 -18.27
N LEU A 118 0.32 -3.58 -18.20
CA LEU A 118 1.12 -3.24 -19.37
C LEU A 118 1.42 -4.49 -20.22
N GLU A 119 1.78 -4.33 -21.50
CA GLU A 119 2.14 -5.45 -22.37
C GLU A 119 3.24 -6.36 -21.76
N CYS A 120 4.16 -5.77 -20.99
CA CYS A 120 5.21 -6.50 -20.29
C CYS A 120 4.80 -7.04 -18.89
N SER A 121 3.54 -6.91 -18.46
CA SER A 121 3.03 -7.32 -17.14
C SER A 121 1.72 -8.13 -17.26
N PRO A 122 1.60 -9.28 -16.58
CA PRO A 122 2.46 -9.77 -15.51
C PRO A 122 3.67 -10.55 -16.05
N CYS A 123 4.89 -10.20 -15.61
CA CYS A 123 6.11 -10.91 -16.00
C CYS A 123 6.59 -11.92 -14.96
N TRP A 124 6.06 -11.87 -13.73
CA TRP A 124 6.41 -12.77 -12.63
C TRP A 124 7.92 -12.79 -12.26
N LYS A 125 8.67 -11.75 -12.63
CA LYS A 125 10.09 -11.62 -12.33
C LYS A 125 10.30 -10.77 -11.09
N LYS A 126 11.19 -11.21 -10.19
CA LYS A 126 11.57 -10.46 -8.97
C LYS A 126 12.20 -9.10 -9.28
N GLN A 127 12.99 -9.05 -10.35
CA GLN A 127 13.63 -7.86 -10.93
C GLN A 127 12.99 -7.56 -12.28
N CYS A 128 12.76 -6.28 -12.60
CA CYS A 128 12.25 -5.92 -13.92
C CYS A 128 13.27 -6.28 -15.00
N PRO A 129 12.94 -7.13 -16.00
CA PRO A 129 13.90 -7.53 -17.04
C PRO A 129 14.31 -6.37 -17.95
N TYR A 130 13.52 -5.30 -17.98
CA TYR A 130 13.77 -4.08 -18.77
C TYR A 130 14.30 -2.91 -17.92
N GLY A 131 14.48 -3.09 -16.61
CA GLY A 131 15.06 -2.09 -15.70
C GLY A 131 14.20 -0.87 -15.35
N HIS A 132 13.09 -0.61 -16.05
CA HIS A 132 12.34 0.65 -15.93
C HIS A 132 11.19 0.62 -14.89
N TYR A 133 10.65 -0.55 -14.51
CA TYR A 133 9.55 -0.69 -13.52
C TYR A 133 8.28 0.13 -13.82
N ASN A 134 7.95 0.36 -15.09
CA ASN A 134 6.83 1.23 -15.48
C ASN A 134 5.47 0.70 -15.01
N CYS A 135 5.34 -0.60 -14.77
CA CYS A 135 4.13 -1.19 -14.18
C CYS A 135 3.85 -0.69 -12.75
N LEU A 136 4.84 -0.07 -12.09
CA LEU A 136 4.72 0.59 -10.79
C LEU A 136 4.94 2.09 -10.92
N ASN A 137 5.98 2.51 -11.63
CA ASN A 137 6.36 3.93 -11.74
C ASN A 137 5.31 4.80 -12.44
N ASN A 138 4.48 4.22 -13.32
CA ASN A 138 3.42 4.95 -14.01
C ASN A 138 2.07 4.90 -13.26
N ILE A 139 2.01 4.24 -12.09
CA ILE A 139 0.82 4.33 -11.22
C ILE A 139 0.92 5.67 -10.49
N GLU A 140 0.06 6.60 -10.89
CA GLU A 140 0.04 7.97 -10.37
C GLU A 140 -0.43 8.03 -8.92
N VAL A 141 0.22 8.88 -8.13
CA VAL A 141 -0.16 9.15 -6.73
C VAL A 141 -1.61 9.59 -6.62
N ASP A 142 -2.08 10.43 -7.55
CA ASP A 142 -3.45 10.92 -7.60
C ASP A 142 -4.47 9.77 -7.70
N LYS A 143 -4.20 8.77 -8.54
CA LYS A 143 -5.10 7.61 -8.69
C LYS A 143 -5.18 6.75 -7.43
N VAL A 144 -4.05 6.58 -6.74
CA VAL A 144 -4.02 5.86 -5.46
C VAL A 144 -4.77 6.66 -4.39
N TYR A 145 -4.56 7.97 -4.34
CA TYR A 145 -5.22 8.87 -3.41
C TYR A 145 -6.74 8.91 -3.60
N GLU A 146 -7.21 9.12 -4.83
CA GLU A 146 -8.64 9.08 -5.19
C GLU A 146 -9.29 7.76 -4.79
N SER A 147 -8.59 6.64 -4.98
CA SER A 147 -9.08 5.31 -4.60
C SER A 147 -9.25 5.17 -3.09
N ALA A 148 -8.29 5.68 -2.33
CA ALA A 148 -8.39 5.68 -0.88
C ALA A 148 -9.52 6.59 -0.37
N GLN A 149 -9.70 7.77 -0.97
CA GLN A 149 -10.82 8.67 -0.63
C GLN A 149 -12.18 8.01 -0.89
N ARG A 150 -12.38 7.36 -2.05
CA ARG A 150 -13.63 6.63 -2.36
C ARG A 150 -13.94 5.55 -1.31
N LEU A 151 -12.93 4.85 -0.82
CA LEU A 151 -13.11 3.84 0.23
C LEU A 151 -13.46 4.48 1.57
N LEU A 152 -12.81 5.58 1.94
CA LEU A 152 -13.10 6.31 3.18
C LEU A 152 -14.52 6.89 3.18
N GLU A 153 -14.97 7.47 2.07
CA GLU A 153 -16.33 8.01 1.90
C GLU A 153 -17.40 6.91 2.07
N LYS A 154 -17.18 5.72 1.48
CA LYS A 154 -18.09 4.58 1.63
C LYS A 154 -18.19 4.09 3.07
N GLU A 155 -17.08 4.08 3.82
CA GLU A 155 -17.10 3.69 5.24
C GLU A 155 -17.86 4.69 6.10
N VAL A 156 -17.75 5.99 5.83
CA VAL A 156 -18.54 7.02 6.54
C VAL A 156 -20.02 6.82 6.28
N ALA A 157 -20.41 6.66 5.00
CA ALA A 157 -21.81 6.45 4.63
C ALA A 157 -22.43 5.20 5.27
N ALA A 158 -21.66 4.12 5.42
CA ALA A 158 -22.13 2.88 6.04
C ALA A 158 -22.33 2.97 7.57
N ILE A 159 -21.76 3.98 8.24
CA ILE A 159 -21.96 4.23 9.67
C ILE A 159 -23.22 5.08 9.92
N GLU A 160 -23.61 5.90 8.93
CA GLU A 160 -24.77 6.80 9.00
C GLU A 160 -26.10 6.12 8.63
N THR A 161 -26.06 4.88 8.13
CA THR A 161 -27.23 4.04 7.80
C THR A 161 -27.48 2.96 8.83
#